data_AF-A0A6G5AFB3-F1
#
_entry.id   AF-A0A6G5AFB3-F1
#
_cell.length_a   1.000
_cell.length_b   1.000
_cell.length_c   1.000
_cell.angle_alpha   90.00
_cell.angle_beta   90.00
_cell.angle_gamma   90.00
#
_symmetry.space_group_name_H-M   'P 1'
#
loop_
_entity.id
_entity.type
_entity.pdbx_description
1 polymer ?
#
loop_
_entity_poly.entity_id
_entity_poly.type
_entity_poly.pdbx_seq_one_letter_code
_entity_poly.pdbx_strand_id
1 'polypeptide(L)'
;MPVRKHRRDKSEISCCLKYLIFGFNVIFWLMGLSIMVVGVWAWTEKDIFNNLSRLTNIALDPAFVLIVIGGITFIIGFTGCVGALRENTCLLAAYAIFLAILLLLEMTAGILGFIFKDWIKSQATNGFQAFIVFYRDDPDRQNLIDWIQEQWLGCCGIEGPKDWDMNIYFNCSSVEVGSREACGVPFSCCKRQPNELIKNKQCGYDV
;
A
#
# COMPACT_ATOMS: atom_id res chain seq x y z
N MET A 1 -40.13 41.72 -37.26
CA MET A 1 -39.05 41.68 -36.25
C MET A 1 -38.90 40.24 -35.78
N PRO A 2 -37.73 39.59 -35.92
CA PRO A 2 -37.55 38.23 -35.44
C PRO A 2 -37.37 38.24 -33.92
N VAL A 3 -38.23 37.51 -33.22
CA VAL A 3 -38.15 37.29 -31.78
C VAL A 3 -36.88 36.50 -31.48
N ARG A 4 -35.89 37.15 -30.86
CA ARG A 4 -34.64 36.54 -30.42
C ARG A 4 -34.98 35.56 -29.28
N LYS A 5 -35.18 34.29 -29.62
CA LYS A 5 -35.42 33.21 -28.67
C LYS A 5 -34.12 33.00 -27.88
N HIS A 6 -34.02 33.62 -26.71
CA HIS A 6 -32.93 33.40 -25.77
C HIS A 6 -33.08 31.96 -25.28
N ARG A 7 -32.39 31.02 -25.93
CA ARG A 7 -32.28 29.63 -25.49
C ARG A 7 -31.45 29.66 -24.21
N ARG A 8 -32.13 29.88 -23.09
CA ARG A 8 -31.57 29.74 -21.76
C ARG A 8 -31.31 28.24 -21.62
N ASP A 9 -30.09 27.80 -21.89
CA ASP A 9 -29.65 26.45 -21.51
C ASP A 9 -29.76 26.38 -19.99
N LYS A 10 -30.90 25.88 -19.53
CA LYS A 10 -31.05 25.40 -18.16
C LYS A 10 -30.16 24.17 -18.09
N SER A 11 -28.95 24.34 -17.57
CA SER A 11 -28.21 23.21 -17.04
C SER A 11 -29.11 22.54 -16.00
N GLU A 12 -29.66 21.35 -16.31
CA GLU A 12 -30.58 20.59 -15.46
C GLU A 12 -29.92 20.06 -14.17
N ILE A 13 -28.62 20.32 -14.01
CA ILE A 13 -27.76 19.85 -12.93
C ILE A 13 -27.58 20.99 -11.92
N SER A 14 -27.89 20.72 -10.65
CA SER A 14 -27.66 21.65 -9.55
C SER A 14 -26.22 22.16 -9.55
N CYS A 15 -26.04 23.48 -9.53
CA CYS A 15 -24.73 24.15 -9.45
C CYS A 15 -23.82 23.55 -8.37
N CYS A 16 -24.40 23.21 -7.21
CA CYS A 16 -23.72 22.53 -6.11
C CYS A 16 -23.12 21.18 -6.52
N LEU A 17 -23.87 20.34 -7.25
CA LEU A 17 -23.42 19.03 -7.70
C LEU A 17 -22.25 19.15 -8.69
N LYS A 18 -22.27 20.16 -9.57
CA LYS A 18 -21.17 20.42 -10.52
C LYS A 18 -19.87 20.75 -9.79
N TYR A 19 -19.91 21.67 -8.84
CA TYR A 19 -18.73 22.05 -8.06
C TYR A 19 -18.26 20.94 -7.13
N LEU A 20 -19.18 20.14 -6.59
CA LEU A 20 -18.86 18.97 -5.78
C LEU A 20 -18.11 17.91 -6.61
N ILE A 21 -18.64 17.52 -7.77
CA ILE A 21 -17.98 16.54 -8.67
C ILE A 21 -16.62 17.07 -9.12
N PHE A 22 -16.53 18.35 -9.46
CA PHE A 22 -15.26 18.97 -9.80
C PHE A 22 -14.25 18.91 -8.65
N GLY A 23 -14.67 19.32 -7.44
CA GLY A 23 -13.81 19.33 -6.26
C GLY A 23 -13.28 17.94 -5.89
N PHE A 24 -14.15 16.93 -5.83
CA PHE A 24 -13.72 15.56 -5.55
C PHE A 24 -12.77 15.02 -6.62
N ASN A 25 -13.03 15.27 -7.92
CA ASN A 25 -12.13 14.83 -8.97
C ASN A 25 -10.76 15.51 -8.91
N VAL A 26 -10.69 16.78 -8.51
CA VAL A 26 -9.39 17.46 -8.31
C VAL A 26 -8.60 16.81 -7.18
N ILE A 27 -9.26 16.44 -6.08
CA ILE A 27 -8.60 15.74 -4.97
C ILE A 27 -8.05 14.39 -5.45
N PHE A 28 -8.85 13.58 -6.12
CA PHE A 28 -8.40 12.28 -6.65
C PHE A 28 -7.28 12.43 -7.68
N TRP A 29 -7.33 13.47 -8.52
CA TRP A 29 -6.30 13.79 -9.49
C TRP A 29 -4.96 14.10 -8.81
N LEU A 30 -4.96 14.93 -7.76
CA LEU A 30 -3.75 15.25 -6.98
C LEU A 30 -3.24 14.04 -6.18
N MET A 31 -4.13 13.22 -5.64
CA MET A 31 -3.76 11.97 -4.97
C MET A 31 -3.10 10.99 -5.95
N GLY A 32 -3.69 10.81 -7.14
CA GLY A 32 -3.12 9.95 -8.19
C GLY A 32 -1.73 10.43 -8.63
N LEU A 33 -1.55 11.74 -8.81
CA LEU A 33 -0.24 12.33 -9.10
C LEU A 33 0.77 12.05 -7.97
N SER A 34 0.37 12.24 -6.72
CA SER A 34 1.24 12.03 -5.56
C SER A 34 1.67 10.56 -5.45
N ILE A 35 0.73 9.62 -5.61
CA ILE A 35 1.00 8.17 -5.61
C ILE A 35 1.97 7.82 -6.74
N MET A 36 1.75 8.36 -7.94
CA MET A 36 2.62 8.12 -9.09
C MET A 36 4.04 8.65 -8.85
N VAL A 37 4.20 9.85 -8.26
CA VAL A 37 5.51 10.41 -7.90
C VAL A 37 6.24 9.52 -6.89
N VAL A 38 5.55 9.07 -5.84
CA VAL A 38 6.13 8.15 -4.85
C VAL A 38 6.52 6.81 -5.50
N GLY A 39 5.69 6.29 -6.40
CA GLY A 39 5.98 5.06 -7.14
C GLY A 39 7.23 5.19 -8.01
N VAL A 40 7.37 6.31 -8.75
CA VAL A 40 8.55 6.58 -9.58
C VAL A 40 9.80 6.74 -8.70
N TRP A 41 9.71 7.49 -7.59
CA TRP A 41 10.81 7.61 -6.63
C TRP A 41 11.26 6.22 -6.13
N ALA A 42 10.32 5.43 -5.62
CA ALA A 42 10.62 4.10 -5.08
C ALA A 42 11.21 3.17 -6.15
N TRP A 43 10.76 3.28 -7.40
CA TRP A 43 11.30 2.53 -8.53
C TRP A 43 12.74 2.95 -8.85
N THR A 44 13.07 4.24 -8.79
CA THR A 44 14.42 4.73 -9.06
C THR A 44 15.42 4.39 -7.94
N GLU A 45 14.98 4.42 -6.68
CA GLU A 45 15.81 4.05 -5.52
C GLU A 45 16.11 2.54 -5.45
N LYS A 46 15.20 1.70 -5.99
CA LYS A 46 15.37 0.22 -6.03
C LYS A 46 16.45 -0.29 -6.98
N ASP A 47 17.26 0.61 -7.54
CA ASP A 47 18.53 0.33 -8.20
C ASP A 47 18.38 -0.35 -9.58
N ILE A 48 18.50 0.49 -10.61
CA ILE A 48 18.58 0.13 -12.04
C ILE A 48 19.86 -0.69 -12.37
N PHE A 49 20.78 -0.93 -11.40
CA PHE A 49 22.09 -1.51 -11.68
C PHE A 49 22.38 -2.93 -11.18
N ASN A 50 21.57 -3.56 -10.33
CA ASN A 50 21.93 -4.85 -9.71
C ASN A 50 21.00 -6.02 -10.05
N ASN A 51 20.96 -6.38 -11.35
CA ASN A 51 20.60 -7.71 -11.90
C ASN A 51 19.35 -7.74 -12.80
N LEU A 52 19.66 -7.92 -14.08
CA LEU A 52 18.78 -8.31 -15.19
C LEU A 52 18.00 -9.63 -14.95
N SER A 53 18.25 -10.35 -13.84
CA SER A 53 17.63 -11.62 -13.48
C SER A 53 16.26 -11.48 -12.79
N ARG A 54 15.80 -10.26 -12.46
CA ARG A 54 14.46 -9.98 -11.87
C ARG A 54 13.38 -9.55 -12.87
N LEU A 55 13.62 -9.66 -14.17
CA LEU A 55 12.66 -9.27 -15.21
C LEU A 55 11.39 -10.13 -15.25
N THR A 56 11.37 -11.30 -14.62
CA THR A 56 10.21 -12.21 -14.60
C THR A 56 9.09 -11.79 -13.64
N ASN A 57 9.32 -10.84 -12.72
CA ASN A 57 8.33 -10.41 -11.72
C ASN A 57 8.12 -8.88 -11.64
N ILE A 58 8.40 -8.13 -12.71
CA ILE A 58 8.21 -6.66 -12.72
C ILE A 58 6.78 -6.26 -12.37
N ALA A 59 5.78 -7.01 -12.85
CA ALA A 59 4.36 -6.72 -12.61
C ALA A 59 3.94 -6.88 -11.14
N LEU A 60 4.73 -7.59 -10.32
CA LEU A 60 4.47 -7.80 -8.89
C LEU A 60 5.33 -6.89 -8.00
N ASP A 61 6.18 -6.03 -8.56
CA ASP A 61 6.93 -5.08 -7.75
C ASP A 61 5.99 -3.99 -7.19
N PRO A 62 5.96 -3.76 -5.86
CA PRO A 62 5.08 -2.77 -5.24
C PRO A 62 5.24 -1.36 -5.81
N ALA A 63 6.44 -0.94 -6.22
CA ALA A 63 6.68 0.37 -6.80
C ALA A 63 6.06 0.49 -8.20
N PHE A 64 6.15 -0.56 -9.03
CA PHE A 64 5.49 -0.59 -10.34
C PHE A 64 3.98 -0.53 -10.21
N VAL A 65 3.41 -1.29 -9.28
CA VAL A 65 1.96 -1.28 -8.99
C VAL A 65 1.50 0.12 -8.59
N LEU A 66 2.26 0.82 -7.74
CA LEU A 66 1.97 2.21 -7.37
C LEU A 66 1.99 3.16 -8.58
N ILE A 67 2.95 3.01 -9.50
CA ILE A 67 3.02 3.81 -10.74
C ILE A 67 1.78 3.57 -11.60
N VAL A 68 1.40 2.30 -11.82
CA VAL A 68 0.26 1.94 -12.66
C VAL A 68 -1.06 2.43 -12.04
N ILE A 69 -1.28 2.16 -10.76
CA ILE A 69 -2.50 2.59 -10.05
C ILE A 69 -2.56 4.12 -10.03
N GLY A 70 -1.48 4.81 -9.65
CA GLY A 70 -1.41 6.26 -9.62
C GLY A 70 -1.68 6.89 -10.99
N GLY A 71 -1.15 6.30 -12.06
CA GLY A 71 -1.41 6.72 -13.44
C GLY A 71 -2.87 6.54 -13.86
N ILE A 72 -3.51 5.41 -13.54
CA ILE A 72 -4.93 5.18 -13.82
C ILE A 72 -5.78 6.20 -13.05
N THR A 73 -5.53 6.40 -11.75
CA THR A 73 -6.26 7.37 -10.93
C THR A 73 -6.08 8.80 -11.46
N PHE A 74 -4.88 9.17 -11.90
CA PHE A 74 -4.60 10.46 -12.52
C PHE A 74 -5.42 10.67 -13.80
N ILE A 75 -5.48 9.69 -14.70
CA ILE A 75 -6.25 9.78 -15.95
C ILE A 75 -7.75 9.92 -15.67
N ILE A 76 -8.29 9.11 -14.75
CA ILE A 76 -9.70 9.17 -14.36
C ILE A 76 -10.03 10.52 -13.71
N GLY A 77 -9.19 11.00 -12.80
CA GLY A 77 -9.35 12.30 -12.18
C GLY A 77 -9.31 13.44 -13.20
N PHE A 78 -8.34 13.41 -14.12
CA PHE A 78 -8.20 14.42 -15.17
C PHE A 78 -9.42 14.46 -16.11
N THR A 79 -9.88 13.29 -16.58
CA THR A 79 -11.06 13.20 -17.45
C THR A 79 -12.33 13.67 -16.73
N GLY A 80 -12.50 13.35 -15.44
CA GLY A 80 -13.59 13.86 -14.60
C GLY A 80 -13.55 15.38 -14.42
N CYS A 81 -12.38 15.95 -14.11
CA CYS A 81 -12.20 17.40 -13.95
C CYS A 81 -12.48 18.17 -15.25
N VAL A 82 -11.83 17.77 -16.35
CA VAL A 82 -11.95 18.45 -17.65
C VAL A 82 -13.35 18.25 -18.23
N GLY A 83 -13.92 17.05 -18.11
CA GLY A 83 -15.30 16.75 -18.53
C GLY A 83 -16.32 17.65 -17.84
N ALA A 84 -16.20 17.83 -16.52
CA ALA A 84 -17.09 18.70 -15.75
C ALA A 84 -16.89 20.20 -16.04
N LEU A 85 -15.65 20.67 -16.21
CA LEU A 85 -15.35 22.08 -16.49
C LEU A 85 -15.73 22.49 -17.92
N ARG A 86 -15.41 21.65 -18.90
CA ARG A 86 -15.65 21.94 -20.33
C ARG A 86 -17.05 21.55 -20.79
N GLU A 87 -17.87 20.98 -19.91
CA GLU A 87 -19.20 20.42 -20.23
C GLU A 87 -19.14 19.47 -21.44
N ASN A 88 -18.03 18.73 -21.55
CA ASN A 88 -17.80 17.80 -22.65
C ASN A 88 -18.45 16.45 -22.32
N THR A 89 -19.57 16.18 -22.97
CA THR A 89 -20.37 14.96 -22.76
C THR A 89 -19.60 13.68 -23.08
N CYS A 90 -18.69 13.70 -24.06
CA CYS A 90 -17.87 12.53 -24.39
C CYS A 90 -16.87 12.20 -23.27
N LEU A 91 -16.18 13.22 -22.72
CA LEU A 91 -15.27 13.03 -21.58
C LEU A 91 -16.00 12.60 -20.32
N LEU A 92 -17.18 13.18 -20.07
CA LEU A 92 -18.02 12.80 -18.92
C LEU A 92 -18.57 11.38 -19.06
N ALA A 93 -18.94 10.96 -20.27
CA ALA A 93 -19.34 9.59 -20.56
C ALA A 93 -18.18 8.61 -20.36
N ALA A 94 -16.97 8.94 -20.84
CA ALA A 94 -15.77 8.13 -20.61
C ALA A 94 -15.47 7.97 -19.11
N TYR A 95 -15.53 9.06 -18.34
CA TYR A 95 -15.39 9.03 -16.89
C TYR A 95 -16.42 8.11 -16.22
N ALA A 96 -17.70 8.20 -16.61
CA ALA A 96 -18.75 7.32 -16.08
C ALA A 96 -18.51 5.83 -16.43
N ILE A 97 -18.03 5.54 -17.65
CA ILE A 97 -17.66 4.18 -18.06
C ILE A 97 -16.50 3.65 -17.21
N PHE A 98 -15.45 4.46 -16.99
CA PHE A 98 -14.33 4.04 -16.13
C PHE A 98 -14.78 3.74 -14.70
N LEU A 99 -15.61 4.58 -14.10
CA LEU A 99 -16.17 4.33 -12.77
C LEU A 99 -17.03 3.05 -12.73
N ALA A 100 -17.83 2.80 -13.77
CA ALA A 100 -18.62 1.57 -13.85
C ALA A 100 -17.73 0.33 -13.92
N ILE A 101 -16.65 0.37 -14.70
CA ILE A 101 -15.67 -0.73 -14.78
C ILE A 101 -14.98 -0.94 -13.43
N LEU A 102 -14.55 0.13 -12.76
CA LEU A 102 -13.92 0.04 -11.44
C LEU A 102 -14.87 -0.59 -10.42
N LEU A 103 -16.14 -0.18 -10.40
CA LEU A 103 -17.14 -0.76 -9.51
C LEU A 103 -17.33 -2.26 -9.75
N LEU A 104 -17.39 -2.70 -11.02
CA LEU A 104 -17.48 -4.11 -11.35
C LEU A 104 -16.23 -4.89 -10.92
N LEU A 105 -15.04 -4.31 -11.09
CA LEU A 105 -13.78 -4.90 -10.65
C LEU A 105 -13.69 -5.01 -9.13
N GLU A 106 -14.12 -3.97 -8.40
CA GLU A 106 -14.16 -3.96 -6.93
C GLU A 106 -15.14 -5.02 -6.39
N MET A 107 -16.33 -5.12 -6.98
CA MET A 107 -17.29 -6.17 -6.64
C MET A 107 -16.71 -7.57 -6.89
N THR A 108 -16.08 -7.76 -8.05
CA THR A 108 -15.42 -9.04 -8.40
C THR A 108 -14.30 -9.37 -7.42
N ALA A 109 -13.43 -8.39 -7.12
CA ALA A 109 -12.34 -8.54 -6.17
C ALA A 109 -12.84 -8.84 -4.75
N GLY A 110 -13.93 -8.21 -4.31
CA GLY A 110 -14.57 -8.48 -3.01
C GLY A 110 -15.11 -9.91 -2.91
N ILE A 111 -15.79 -10.39 -3.95
CA ILE A 111 -16.28 -11.78 -4.01
C ILE A 111 -15.11 -12.77 -4.02
N LEU A 112 -14.09 -12.55 -4.86
CA LEU A 112 -12.90 -13.39 -4.91
C LEU A 112 -12.14 -13.37 -3.57
N GLY A 113 -12.02 -12.20 -2.92
CA GLY A 113 -11.39 -12.06 -1.62
C GLY A 113 -12.09 -12.87 -0.53
N PHE A 114 -13.43 -12.95 -0.57
CA PHE A 114 -14.20 -13.78 0.34
C PHE A 114 -14.01 -15.28 0.07
N ILE A 115 -14.05 -15.70 -1.20
CA ILE A 115 -13.91 -17.10 -1.59
C ILE A 115 -12.49 -17.62 -1.29
N PHE A 116 -11.46 -16.82 -1.61
CA PHE A 116 -10.05 -17.21 -1.48
C PHE A 116 -9.39 -16.73 -0.19
N LYS A 117 -10.17 -16.46 0.87
CA LYS A 117 -9.66 -15.93 2.14
C LYS A 117 -8.51 -16.76 2.75
N ASP A 118 -8.60 -18.09 2.67
CA ASP A 118 -7.61 -18.99 3.28
C ASP A 118 -6.32 -19.01 2.46
N TRP A 119 -6.45 -18.92 1.13
CA TRP A 119 -5.30 -18.76 0.25
C TRP A 119 -4.63 -17.40 0.46
N ILE A 120 -5.40 -16.31 0.56
CA ILE A 120 -4.87 -14.97 0.87
C ILE A 120 -4.15 -14.98 2.23
N LYS A 121 -4.73 -15.62 3.25
CA LYS A 121 -4.08 -15.78 4.56
C LYS A 121 -2.75 -16.51 4.42
N SER A 122 -2.71 -17.61 3.68
CA SER A 122 -1.46 -18.36 3.44
C SER A 122 -0.41 -17.53 2.71
N GLN A 123 -0.80 -16.77 1.67
CA GLN A 123 0.13 -15.87 0.98
C GLN A 123 0.65 -14.76 1.90
N ALA A 124 -0.21 -14.18 2.74
CA ALA A 124 0.20 -13.19 3.72
C ALA A 124 1.18 -13.78 4.74
N THR A 125 0.88 -14.95 5.31
CA THR A 125 1.77 -15.68 6.24
C THR A 125 3.14 -15.94 5.60
N ASN A 126 3.19 -16.44 4.38
CA ASN A 126 4.45 -16.68 3.66
C ASN A 126 5.23 -15.38 3.41
N GLY A 127 4.52 -14.28 3.08
CA GLY A 127 5.10 -12.96 2.95
C GLY A 127 5.75 -12.49 4.25
N PHE A 128 5.02 -12.54 5.37
CA PHE A 128 5.55 -12.17 6.68
C PHE A 128 6.69 -13.08 7.15
N GLN A 129 6.65 -14.36 6.82
CA GLN A 129 7.75 -15.28 7.11
C GLN A 129 9.03 -14.83 6.40
N ALA A 130 8.95 -14.36 5.15
CA ALA A 130 10.11 -13.79 4.47
C ALA A 130 10.65 -12.53 5.16
N PHE A 131 9.79 -11.68 5.73
CA PHE A 131 10.23 -10.53 6.53
C PHE A 131 11.01 -10.94 7.79
N ILE A 132 10.61 -12.04 8.44
CA ILE A 132 11.34 -12.58 9.60
C ILE A 132 12.67 -13.21 9.18
N VAL A 133 12.65 -14.09 8.17
CA VAL A 133 13.86 -14.78 7.69
C VAL A 133 14.92 -13.78 7.23
N PHE A 134 14.53 -12.75 6.48
CA PHE A 134 15.43 -11.71 5.97
C PHE A 134 15.45 -10.44 6.82
N TYR A 135 15.11 -10.54 8.11
CA TYR A 135 15.06 -9.38 9.01
C TYR A 135 16.38 -8.61 8.98
N ARG A 136 17.53 -9.28 9.19
CA ARG A 136 18.84 -8.60 9.27
C ARG A 136 19.45 -8.14 7.94
N ASP A 137 18.86 -8.50 6.82
CA ASP A 137 19.45 -8.27 5.49
C ASP A 137 19.22 -6.85 4.97
N ASP A 138 18.14 -6.20 5.44
CA ASP A 138 17.66 -4.95 4.89
C ASP A 138 17.10 -4.03 5.99
N PRO A 139 17.68 -2.84 6.20
CA PRO A 139 17.25 -1.94 7.26
C PRO A 139 15.80 -1.46 7.09
N ASP A 140 15.29 -1.36 5.87
CA ASP A 140 13.91 -0.93 5.62
C ASP A 140 12.91 -2.00 6.08
N ARG A 141 13.25 -3.28 5.89
CA ARG A 141 12.44 -4.40 6.39
C ARG A 141 12.44 -4.48 7.90
N GLN A 142 13.59 -4.23 8.55
CA GLN A 142 13.67 -4.16 10.01
C GLN A 142 12.76 -3.07 10.56
N ASN A 143 12.91 -1.85 10.05
CA ASN A 143 12.13 -0.71 10.49
C ASN A 143 10.63 -0.95 10.29
N LEU A 144 10.23 -1.57 9.17
CA LEU A 144 8.83 -1.86 8.88
C LEU A 144 8.25 -2.89 9.86
N ILE A 145 8.88 -4.04 10.07
CA ILE A 145 8.33 -5.07 10.96
C ILE A 145 8.37 -4.61 12.43
N ASP A 146 9.39 -3.85 12.83
CA ASP A 146 9.48 -3.29 14.17
C ASP A 146 8.38 -2.27 14.43
N TRP A 147 8.08 -1.41 13.45
CA TRP A 147 6.96 -0.48 13.53
C TRP A 147 5.61 -1.22 13.58
N ILE A 148 5.42 -2.27 12.77
CA ILE A 148 4.20 -3.08 12.80
C ILE A 148 4.00 -3.71 14.18
N GLN A 149 5.05 -4.32 14.74
CA GLN A 149 4.99 -5.04 16.01
C GLN A 149 4.81 -4.11 17.21
N GLU A 150 5.57 -3.02 17.28
CA GLU A 150 5.56 -2.13 18.45
C GLU A 150 4.45 -1.07 18.38
N GLN A 151 4.27 -0.43 17.22
CA GLN A 151 3.43 0.77 17.10
C GLN A 151 2.04 0.47 16.54
N TRP A 152 1.91 -0.46 15.59
CA TRP A 152 0.64 -0.70 14.90
C TRP A 152 -0.23 -1.78 15.57
N LEU A 153 0.33 -2.97 15.83
CA LEU A 153 -0.44 -4.13 16.31
C LEU A 153 -0.20 -4.49 17.77
N GLY A 154 0.93 -4.09 18.36
CA GLY A 154 1.30 -4.55 19.70
C GLY A 154 1.47 -6.08 19.77
N CYS A 155 2.05 -6.67 18.72
CA CYS A 155 2.23 -8.13 18.59
C CYS A 155 3.71 -8.52 18.50
N CYS A 156 4.00 -9.82 18.48
CA CYS A 156 5.34 -10.35 18.29
C CYS A 156 5.28 -11.63 17.47
N GLY A 157 5.94 -11.63 16.31
CA GLY A 157 5.86 -12.71 15.32
C GLY A 157 4.57 -12.69 14.50
N ILE A 158 4.31 -13.78 13.78
CA ILE A 158 3.14 -13.96 12.89
C ILE A 158 2.01 -14.61 13.70
N GLU A 159 2.28 -15.75 14.29
CA GLU A 159 1.42 -16.48 15.21
C GLU A 159 1.93 -16.35 16.66
N GLY A 160 3.23 -16.14 16.84
CA GLY A 160 3.79 -15.82 18.15
C GLY A 160 5.31 -15.61 18.17
N PRO A 161 5.89 -15.38 19.36
CA PRO A 161 7.31 -15.04 19.50
C PRO A 161 8.27 -16.11 18.96
N LYS A 162 7.84 -17.37 18.90
CA LYS A 162 8.65 -18.48 18.37
C LYS A 162 8.90 -18.41 16.87
N ASP A 163 8.14 -17.59 16.14
CA ASP A 163 8.37 -17.44 14.70
C ASP A 163 9.77 -16.87 14.40
N TRP A 164 10.36 -16.16 15.37
CA TRP A 164 11.73 -15.66 15.29
C TRP A 164 12.78 -16.77 15.21
N ASP A 165 12.47 -18.01 15.63
CA ASP A 165 13.38 -19.17 15.48
C ASP A 165 13.70 -19.49 14.00
N MET A 166 12.87 -19.00 13.06
CA MET A 166 13.10 -19.16 11.62
C MET A 166 14.24 -18.28 11.09
N ASN A 167 14.63 -17.25 11.84
CA ASN A 167 15.71 -16.35 11.48
C ASN A 167 17.06 -16.84 12.02
N ILE A 168 18.11 -16.75 11.21
CA ILE A 168 19.45 -17.27 11.55
C ILE A 168 20.09 -16.60 12.77
N TYR A 169 19.69 -15.39 13.17
CA TYR A 169 20.26 -14.69 14.32
C TYR A 169 19.54 -15.03 15.63
N PHE A 170 18.24 -15.28 15.56
CA PHE A 170 17.39 -15.56 16.73
C PHE A 170 17.22 -17.05 17.03
N ASN A 171 17.51 -17.93 16.06
CA ASN A 171 17.48 -19.37 16.28
C ASN A 171 18.39 -19.79 17.44
N CYS A 172 17.90 -20.67 18.33
CA CYS A 172 18.67 -21.18 19.47
C CYS A 172 19.98 -21.89 19.08
N SER A 173 20.05 -22.57 17.94
CA SER A 173 21.30 -23.17 17.47
C SER A 173 22.38 -22.14 17.15
N SER A 174 22.01 -20.86 16.99
CA SER A 174 22.94 -19.79 16.66
C SER A 174 23.83 -19.35 17.83
N VAL A 175 23.60 -19.90 19.04
CA VAL A 175 24.56 -19.81 20.15
C VAL A 175 25.92 -20.38 19.73
N GLU A 176 25.93 -21.45 18.92
CA GLU A 176 27.16 -22.12 18.46
C GLU A 176 28.02 -21.23 17.56
N VAL A 177 27.40 -20.30 16.82
CA VAL A 177 28.08 -19.30 15.98
C VAL A 177 28.28 -17.96 16.69
N GLY A 178 27.96 -17.87 17.99
CA GLY A 178 28.16 -16.69 18.81
C GLY A 178 27.11 -15.58 18.64
N SER A 179 25.91 -15.91 18.16
CA SER A 179 24.82 -14.93 18.14
C SER A 179 24.36 -14.61 19.56
N ARG A 180 24.45 -13.34 19.94
CA ARG A 180 23.94 -12.85 21.23
C ARG A 180 22.42 -12.77 21.30
N GLU A 181 21.74 -12.91 20.16
CA GLU A 181 20.28 -12.84 20.05
C GLU A 181 19.64 -14.22 19.92
N ALA A 182 20.45 -15.29 19.99
CA ALA A 182 19.98 -16.66 19.91
C ALA A 182 18.99 -16.97 21.05
N CYS A 183 17.95 -17.76 20.74
CA CYS A 183 16.78 -17.99 21.60
C CYS A 183 15.98 -16.73 21.96
N GLY A 184 16.31 -15.57 21.38
CA GLY A 184 15.72 -14.28 21.68
C GLY A 184 14.68 -13.83 20.66
N VAL A 185 14.29 -12.56 20.81
CA VAL A 185 13.36 -11.84 19.92
C VAL A 185 13.90 -10.42 19.69
N PRO A 186 13.53 -9.74 18.60
CA PRO A 186 13.93 -8.35 18.40
C PRO A 186 13.32 -7.41 19.44
N PHE A 187 13.89 -6.22 19.54
CA PHE A 187 13.51 -5.24 20.55
C PHE A 187 12.05 -4.79 20.46
N SER A 188 11.45 -4.85 19.26
CA SER A 188 10.05 -4.53 19.00
C SER A 188 9.10 -5.44 19.80
N CYS A 189 9.50 -6.69 20.04
CA CYS A 189 8.80 -7.66 20.88
C CYS A 189 8.99 -7.48 22.38
N CYS A 190 9.88 -6.59 22.84
CA CYS A 190 10.12 -6.40 24.27
C CYS A 190 8.88 -5.85 24.97
N LYS A 191 8.40 -6.59 25.97
CA LYS A 191 7.28 -6.16 26.82
C LYS A 191 7.75 -5.09 27.79
N ARG A 192 7.00 -4.00 27.86
CA ARG A 192 7.23 -2.93 28.84
C ARG A 192 6.79 -3.40 30.22
N GLN A 193 7.65 -3.24 31.22
CA GLN A 193 7.29 -3.55 32.61
C GLN A 193 6.60 -2.34 33.27
N PRO A 194 5.69 -2.55 34.26
CA PRO A 194 4.94 -1.46 34.89
C PRO A 194 5.81 -0.40 35.59
N ASN A 195 6.98 -0.80 36.10
CA ASN A 195 7.90 0.08 36.83
C ASN A 195 9.09 0.55 35.96
N GLU A 196 9.03 0.34 34.64
CA GLU A 196 10.10 0.70 33.71
C GLU A 196 9.97 2.17 33.26
N LEU A 197 10.91 3.00 33.73
CA LEU A 197 11.09 4.39 33.27
C LEU A 197 11.58 4.44 31.80
N ILE A 198 12.46 3.52 31.42
CA ILE A 198 13.02 3.39 30.08
C ILE A 198 12.74 1.97 29.59
N LYS A 199 12.15 1.82 28.40
CA LYS A 199 11.84 0.50 27.83
C LYS A 199 13.14 -0.25 27.51
N ASN A 200 13.31 -1.44 28.09
CA ASN A 200 14.41 -2.34 27.74
C ASN A 200 14.30 -2.79 26.28
N LYS A 201 15.29 -2.43 25.46
CA LYS A 201 15.41 -2.87 24.06
C LYS A 201 16.31 -4.09 23.88
N GLN A 202 16.91 -4.59 24.96
CA GLN A 202 17.84 -5.71 24.96
C GLN A 202 17.22 -6.98 25.57
N CYS A 203 15.89 -7.07 25.64
CA CYS A 203 15.22 -8.20 26.29
C CYS A 203 15.48 -9.56 25.61
N GLY A 204 15.89 -9.56 24.34
CA GLY A 204 16.23 -10.77 23.57
C GLY A 204 17.73 -11.04 23.46
N TYR A 205 18.58 -10.32 24.21
CA TYR A 205 20.02 -10.54 24.21
C TYR A 205 20.43 -11.44 25.37
N ASP A 206 21.32 -12.40 25.08
CA ASP A 206 21.95 -13.32 26.03
C ASP A 206 20.93 -14.05 26.95
N VAL A 207 19.83 -14.54 26.37
CA VAL A 207 18.71 -15.23 27.05
C VAL A 207 18.87 -16.74 27.17
#